data_AF-A0A9J5X2G2-F1
#
_entry.id   AF-A0A9J5X2G2-F1
#
_cell.length_a   1.000
_cell.length_b   1.000
_cell.length_c   1.000
_cell.angle_alpha   90.00
_cell.angle_beta   90.00
_cell.angle_gamma   90.00
#
_symmetry.space_group_name_H-M   'P 1'
#
loop_
_entity.id
_entity.type
_entity.pdbx_description
1 polymer ?
#
loop_
_entity_poly.entity_id
_entity_poly.type
_entity_poly.pdbx_seq_one_letter_code
_entity_poly.pdbx_strand_id
1 'polypeptide(L)'
;MASMVLDRFSGCNPTGWLFRAEQYFTYLGFSEKEWLTLAPFYLDGDAYDWFQCALDMMRKLDENYSYILCKLDNVQRALSACSQSLVADHVLLDVDSSCDDKGDPALSFDESSHVFEDLVALGSDTV
;
A
#
# COMPACT_ATOMS: atom_id res chain seq x y z
N MET A 1 -21.60 35.59 29.20
CA MET A 1 -20.92 34.35 28.77
C MET A 1 -20.64 34.50 27.29
N ALA A 2 -19.39 34.32 26.84
CA ALA A 2 -19.08 34.35 25.42
C ALA A 2 -19.63 33.07 24.78
N SER A 3 -20.62 33.20 23.90
CA SER A 3 -21.09 32.08 23.08
C SER A 3 -20.11 31.97 21.91
N MET A 4 -19.28 30.93 21.89
CA MET A 4 -18.55 30.60 20.67
C MET A 4 -19.56 30.06 19.67
N VAL A 5 -19.78 30.78 18.57
CA VAL A 5 -20.63 30.36 17.46
C VAL A 5 -19.72 30.15 16.26
N LEU A 6 -19.85 28.99 15.62
CA LEU A 6 -19.15 28.69 14.38
C LEU A 6 -20.10 28.95 13.21
N ASP A 7 -19.78 29.97 12.40
CA ASP A 7 -20.50 30.24 11.16
C ASP A 7 -20.22 29.17 10.11
N ARG A 8 -21.15 28.97 9.18
CA ARG A 8 -20.92 28.07 8.03
C ARG A 8 -19.90 28.65 7.08
N PHE A 9 -19.05 27.79 6.51
CA PHE A 9 -18.02 28.18 5.57
C PHE A 9 -18.51 28.04 4.13
N SER A 10 -18.39 29.14 3.39
CA SER A 10 -18.73 29.22 1.96
C SER A 10 -17.53 29.58 1.08
N GLY A 11 -16.29 29.45 1.59
CA GLY A 11 -15.06 29.74 0.82
C GLY A 11 -14.28 30.99 1.22
N CYS A 12 -14.84 31.90 2.03
CA CYS A 12 -14.16 33.14 2.43
C CYS A 12 -13.32 32.97 3.71
N ASN A 13 -12.04 33.35 3.65
CA ASN A 13 -11.08 33.28 4.76
C ASN A 13 -10.95 31.86 5.38
N PRO A 14 -10.43 30.89 4.62
CA PRO A 14 -10.32 29.49 5.09
C PRO A 14 -9.48 29.34 6.36
N THR A 15 -8.34 30.03 6.45
CA THR A 15 -7.46 29.94 7.62
C THR A 15 -8.13 30.47 8.89
N GLY A 16 -8.80 31.62 8.80
CA GLY A 16 -9.51 32.19 9.94
C GLY A 16 -10.71 31.35 10.35
N TRP A 17 -11.40 30.74 9.39
CA TRP A 17 -12.51 29.83 9.67
C TRP A 17 -12.03 28.54 10.35
N LEU A 18 -10.96 27.93 9.84
CA LEU A 18 -10.39 26.70 10.39
C LEU A 18 -9.96 26.90 11.85
N PHE A 19 -9.25 27.99 12.15
CA PHE A 19 -8.85 28.30 13.52
C PHE A 19 -10.05 28.43 14.47
N ARG A 20 -11.15 29.05 14.01
CA ARG A 20 -12.39 29.13 14.81
C ARG A 20 -13.07 27.78 14.96
N ALA A 21 -13.06 26.95 13.92
CA ALA A 21 -13.63 25.60 13.95
C ALA A 21 -12.89 24.71 14.96
N GLU A 22 -11.55 24.74 14.97
CA GLU A 22 -10.72 24.02 15.93
C GLU A 22 -11.03 24.44 17.37
N GLN A 23 -11.07 25.76 17.63
CA GLN A 23 -11.42 26.27 18.95
C GLN A 23 -12.84 25.86 19.37
N TYR A 24 -13.80 25.91 18.45
CA TYR A 24 -15.18 25.55 18.70
C TYR A 24 -15.33 24.06 19.03
N PHE A 25 -14.75 23.17 18.22
CA PHE A 25 -14.82 21.72 18.48
C PHE A 25 -14.07 21.33 19.76
N THR A 26 -12.93 21.96 20.02
CA THR A 26 -12.20 21.78 21.29
C THR A 26 -13.03 22.24 22.48
N TYR A 27 -13.71 23.38 22.37
CA TYR A 27 -14.60 23.90 23.42
C TYR A 27 -15.79 22.95 23.70
N LEU A 28 -16.34 22.32 22.66
CA LEU A 28 -17.39 21.31 22.79
C LEU A 28 -16.89 19.96 23.31
N GLY A 29 -15.57 19.76 23.39
CA GLY A 29 -14.95 18.52 23.88
C GLY A 29 -14.86 17.40 22.84
N PHE A 30 -15.00 17.71 21.55
CA PHE A 30 -14.80 16.72 20.48
C PHE A 30 -13.33 16.41 20.29
N SER A 31 -13.02 15.15 20.06
CA SER A 31 -11.69 14.69 19.67
C SER A 31 -11.41 14.98 18.20
N GLU A 32 -10.13 15.14 17.84
CA GLU A 32 -9.70 15.44 16.47
C GLU A 32 -10.22 14.44 15.42
N LYS A 33 -10.39 13.17 15.84
CA LYS A 33 -10.97 12.12 14.99
C LYS A 33 -12.43 12.41 14.60
N GLU A 34 -13.18 13.05 15.48
CA GLU A 34 -14.58 13.41 15.26
C GLU A 34 -14.72 14.69 14.45
N TRP A 35 -13.68 15.53 14.40
CA TRP A 35 -13.71 16.80 13.65
C TRP A 35 -13.93 16.57 12.16
N LEU A 36 -13.29 15.56 11.56
CA LEU A 36 -13.49 15.22 10.14
C LEU A 36 -14.93 14.76 9.85
N THR A 37 -15.57 14.07 10.79
CA THR A 37 -16.97 13.64 10.66
C THR A 37 -17.94 14.81 10.83
N LEU A 38 -17.57 15.79 11.66
CA LEU A 38 -18.40 16.96 11.96
C LEU A 38 -18.23 18.11 10.96
N ALA A 39 -17.07 18.23 10.32
CA ALA A 39 -16.75 19.31 9.39
C ALA A 39 -17.82 19.52 8.29
N PRO A 40 -18.37 18.48 7.61
CA PRO A 40 -19.38 18.66 6.57
C PRO A 40 -20.62 19.43 7.01
N PHE A 41 -21.02 19.36 8.28
CA PHE A 41 -22.21 20.05 8.80
C PHE A 41 -22.04 21.58 8.86
N TYR A 42 -20.81 22.06 8.75
CA TYR A 42 -20.46 23.48 8.82
C TYR A 42 -19.88 24.00 7.50
N LEU A 43 -19.89 23.21 6.42
CA LEU A 43 -19.51 23.63 5.08
C LEU A 43 -20.77 23.79 4.23
N ASP A 44 -20.81 24.82 3.40
CA ASP A 44 -21.90 25.05 2.43
C ASP A 44 -21.34 25.23 1.01
N GLY A 45 -22.15 24.87 0.01
CA GLY A 45 -21.85 25.06 -1.41
C GLY A 45 -20.56 24.38 -1.86
N ASP A 46 -19.76 25.08 -2.65
CA ASP A 46 -18.52 24.56 -3.25
C ASP A 46 -17.54 23.99 -2.22
N ALA A 47 -17.53 24.53 -0.98
CA ALA A 47 -16.67 24.02 0.08
C ALA A 47 -17.07 22.62 0.55
N TYR A 48 -18.37 22.35 0.62
CA TYR A 48 -18.90 21.03 0.96
C TYR A 48 -18.60 20.03 -0.16
N ASP A 49 -18.85 20.41 -1.42
CA ASP A 49 -18.62 19.54 -2.57
C ASP A 49 -17.14 19.16 -2.71
N TRP A 50 -16.25 20.14 -2.52
CA TRP A 50 -14.81 19.89 -2.48
C TRP A 50 -14.43 18.92 -1.36
N PHE A 51 -14.98 19.11 -0.16
CA PHE A 51 -14.68 18.25 0.98
C PHE A 51 -15.11 16.79 0.73
N GLN A 52 -16.29 16.59 0.16
CA GLN A 52 -16.76 15.24 -0.21
C GLN A 52 -15.86 14.60 -1.27
N CYS A 53 -15.46 15.37 -2.30
CA CYS A 53 -14.54 14.88 -3.31
C CYS A 53 -13.18 14.51 -2.72
N ALA A 54 -12.64 15.32 -1.80
CA ALA A 54 -11.37 15.05 -1.13
C ALA A 54 -11.44 13.78 -0.27
N LEU A 55 -12.53 13.57 0.48
CA LEU A 55 -12.74 12.34 1.24
C LEU A 55 -12.79 11.10 0.34
N ASP A 56 -13.51 11.17 -0.77
CA ASP A 56 -13.60 10.05 -1.72
C ASP A 56 -12.25 9.73 -2.38
N MET A 57 -11.46 10.77 -2.72
CA MET A 57 -10.10 10.59 -3.22
C MET A 57 -9.20 9.90 -2.19
N MET A 58 -9.25 10.31 -0.93
CA MET A 58 -8.45 9.68 0.13
C MET A 58 -8.84 8.22 0.33
N ARG A 59 -10.14 7.89 0.28
CA ARG A 59 -10.61 6.51 0.38
C ARG A 59 -10.11 5.64 -0.77
N LYS A 60 -10.19 6.14 -2.01
CA LYS A 60 -9.68 5.44 -3.19
C LYS A 60 -8.17 5.23 -3.12
N LEU A 61 -7.44 6.21 -2.57
CA LEU A 61 -6.01 6.10 -2.39
C LEU A 61 -5.64 5.00 -1.40
N ASP A 62 -6.36 4.89 -0.28
CA ASP A 62 -6.18 3.82 0.71
C ASP A 62 -6.47 2.42 0.12
N GLU A 63 -7.57 2.29 -0.63
CA GLU A 63 -7.91 1.07 -1.36
C GLU A 63 -6.80 0.67 -2.35
N ASN A 64 -6.25 1.63 -3.09
CA ASN A 64 -5.16 1.39 -4.04
C ASN A 64 -3.84 1.00 -3.35
N TYR A 65 -3.49 1.65 -2.23
CA TYR A 65 -2.30 1.28 -1.45
C TYR A 65 -2.43 -0.14 -0.89
N SER A 66 -3.60 -0.48 -0.33
CA SER A 66 -3.90 -1.84 0.15
C SER A 66 -3.73 -2.88 -0.95
N TYR A 67 -4.25 -2.62 -2.16
CA TYR A 67 -4.09 -3.50 -3.31
C TYR A 67 -2.61 -3.72 -3.69
N ILE A 68 -1.81 -2.66 -3.74
CA ILE A 68 -0.38 -2.74 -4.08
C ILE A 68 0.38 -3.54 -3.02
N LEU A 69 0.10 -3.30 -1.73
CA LEU A 69 0.74 -4.04 -0.63
C LEU A 69 0.42 -5.54 -0.69
N CYS A 70 -0.83 -5.90 -1.00
CA CYS A 70 -1.23 -7.29 -1.17
C CYS A 70 -0.49 -7.95 -2.36
N LYS A 71 -0.39 -7.25 -3.50
CA LYS A 71 0.37 -7.75 -4.66
C LYS A 71 1.85 -7.94 -4.32
N LEU A 72 2.45 -7.02 -3.56
CA LEU A 72 3.85 -7.12 -3.13
C LEU A 72 4.08 -8.32 -2.21
N ASP A 73 3.20 -8.55 -1.24
CA ASP A 73 3.28 -9.70 -0.33
C ASP A 73 3.16 -11.03 -1.08
N ASN A 74 2.28 -11.09 -2.09
CA ASN A 74 2.13 -12.27 -2.94
C ASN A 74 3.40 -12.57 -3.74
N VAL A 75 4.02 -11.53 -4.34
CA VAL A 75 5.30 -11.69 -5.06
C VAL A 75 6.41 -12.14 -4.11
N GLN A 76 6.49 -11.55 -2.92
CA GLN A 76 7.49 -11.92 -1.92
C GLN A 76 7.31 -13.37 -1.46
N ARG A 77 6.07 -13.83 -1.26
CA ARG A 77 5.75 -15.22 -0.91
C ARG A 77 6.14 -16.19 -2.03
N ALA A 78 5.86 -15.84 -3.28
CA ALA A 78 6.24 -16.65 -4.43
C ALA A 78 7.77 -16.77 -4.57
N LEU A 79 8.50 -15.65 -4.42
CA LEU A 79 9.95 -15.64 -4.46
C LEU A 79 10.56 -16.47 -3.31
N SER A 80 9.97 -16.38 -2.12
CA SER A 80 10.40 -17.19 -0.96
C SER A 80 10.19 -18.69 -1.19
N ALA A 81 9.06 -19.09 -1.78
CA ALA A 81 8.80 -20.48 -2.13
C ALA A 81 9.79 -21.00 -3.19
N CYS A 82 10.08 -20.20 -4.22
CA CYS A 82 11.06 -20.54 -5.25
C CYS A 82 12.47 -20.71 -4.65
N SER A 83 12.88 -19.81 -3.75
CA SER A 83 14.15 -19.92 -3.03
C SER A 83 14.23 -21.19 -2.19
N GLN A 84 13.15 -21.57 -1.49
CA GLN A 84 13.13 -22.80 -0.68
C GLN A 84 13.18 -24.07 -1.54
N SER A 85 12.54 -24.06 -2.72
CA SER A 85 12.62 -25.16 -3.69
C SER A 85 14.04 -25.37 -4.21
N LEU A 86 14.75 -24.27 -4.54
CA LEU A 86 16.14 -24.33 -5.00
C LEU A 86 17.08 -24.93 -3.93
N VAL A 87 16.82 -24.62 -2.66
CA VAL A 87 17.59 -25.18 -1.52
C VAL A 87 17.28 -26.67 -1.33
N ALA A 88 16.04 -27.10 -1.55
CA ALA A 88 15.64 -28.50 -1.44
C ALA A 88 16.27 -29.39 -2.53
N ASP A 89 16.39 -28.90 -3.77
CA ASP A 89 17.03 -29.64 -4.87
C ASP A 89 18.55 -29.82 -4.67
N HIS A 90 19.22 -28.87 -4.01
CA HIS A 90 20.65 -28.99 -3.69
C HIS A 90 20.95 -30.04 -2.60
N VAL A 91 19.99 -30.38 -1.72
CA VAL A 91 20.19 -31.37 -0.64
C VAL A 91 20.05 -32.82 -1.15
N LEU A 92 19.48 -33.04 -2.34
CA LEU A 92 19.34 -34.38 -2.93
C LEU A 92 20.57 -34.87 -3.71
N LEU A 93 21.61 -34.02 -3.87
CA LEU A 93 22.85 -34.38 -4.57
C LEU A 93 24.01 -34.81 -3.63
N ASP A 94 23.75 -35.05 -2.34
CA ASP A 94 24.72 -35.66 -1.42
C ASP A 94 24.57 -37.21 -1.36
N VAL A 95 24.47 -37.87 -2.51
CA VAL A 95 24.62 -39.33 -2.61
C VAL A 95 25.93 -39.65 -3.34
N ASP A 96 26.95 -39.93 -2.52
CA ASP A 96 28.16 -40.72 -2.78
C ASP A 96 28.70 -40.73 -4.23
N SER A 97 29.65 -39.85 -4.53
CA SER A 97 30.58 -40.07 -5.63
C SER A 97 32.01 -40.19 -5.09
N SER A 98 32.39 -41.42 -4.75
CA SER A 98 33.79 -41.78 -4.62
C SER A 98 34.39 -42.07 -5.99
N CYS A 99 35.69 -41.78 -6.09
CA CYS A 99 36.69 -42.21 -7.07
C CYS A 99 37.11 -41.15 -8.09
N ASP A 100 38.43 -40.92 -8.05
CA ASP A 100 39.31 -40.12 -8.88
C ASP A 100 38.96 -40.11 -10.38
N ASP A 101 39.01 -38.94 -11.04
CA ASP A 101 39.86 -38.70 -12.21
C ASP A 101 39.89 -37.21 -12.62
N LYS A 102 41.04 -36.80 -13.19
CA LYS A 102 41.36 -35.47 -13.70
C LYS A 102 40.51 -35.09 -14.92
N GLY A 103 40.10 -33.83 -14.98
CA GLY A 103 39.79 -33.17 -16.24
C GLY A 103 38.84 -31.99 -16.07
N ASP A 104 39.37 -30.78 -16.24
CA ASP A 104 38.55 -29.59 -16.46
C ASP A 104 37.64 -29.79 -17.69
N PRO A 105 36.38 -29.36 -17.60
CA PRO A 105 35.90 -28.48 -18.67
C PRO A 105 35.07 -27.31 -18.14
N ALA A 106 35.23 -26.18 -18.83
CA ALA A 106 34.62 -24.89 -18.58
C ALA A 106 33.11 -24.97 -18.25
N LEU A 107 32.72 -24.34 -17.14
CA LEU A 107 31.33 -24.13 -16.77
C LEU A 107 30.67 -23.19 -17.78
N SER A 108 29.80 -23.75 -18.64
CA SER A 108 28.90 -22.98 -19.50
C SER A 108 27.77 -22.39 -18.65
N PHE A 109 27.75 -21.07 -18.61
CA PHE A 109 26.80 -20.25 -17.86
C PHE A 109 25.51 -20.03 -18.68
N ASP A 110 24.78 -21.10 -19.02
CA ASP A 110 23.61 -20.99 -19.93
C ASP A 110 22.25 -21.34 -19.29
N GLU A 111 22.23 -21.98 -18.11
CA GLU A 111 20.97 -22.46 -17.51
C GLU A 111 20.11 -21.39 -16.79
N SER A 112 20.65 -20.21 -16.50
CA SER A 112 19.89 -19.16 -15.79
C SER A 112 18.85 -18.43 -16.65
N SER A 113 18.84 -18.66 -17.97
CA SER A 113 17.91 -17.98 -18.89
C SER A 113 16.54 -18.65 -18.96
N HIS A 114 16.45 -19.97 -18.72
CA HIS A 114 15.21 -20.74 -18.87
C HIS A 114 14.23 -20.55 -17.71
N VAL A 115 14.71 -20.25 -16.51
CA VAL A 115 13.86 -20.12 -15.30
C VAL A 115 13.03 -18.84 -15.31
N PHE A 116 13.51 -17.79 -15.97
CA PHE A 116 12.83 -16.50 -15.98
C PHE A 116 11.62 -16.48 -16.93
N GLU A 117 11.68 -17.22 -18.04
CA GLU A 117 10.57 -17.36 -18.99
C GLU A 117 9.38 -18.12 -18.38
N ASP A 118 9.63 -19.18 -17.59
CA ASP A 118 8.57 -19.97 -16.93
C ASP A 118 7.82 -19.16 -15.83
N LEU A 119 8.52 -18.26 -15.15
CA LEU A 119 7.92 -17.37 -14.14
C LEU A 119 6.99 -16.31 -14.75
N VAL A 120 7.28 -15.87 -15.98
CA VAL A 120 6.44 -14.92 -16.72
C VAL A 120 5.18 -15.60 -17.28
N ALA A 121 5.28 -16.86 -17.71
CA ALA A 121 4.14 -17.64 -18.20
C ALA A 121 3.09 -17.90 -17.10
N LEU A 122 3.53 -18.25 -15.88
CA LEU A 122 2.64 -18.54 -14.73
C LEU A 122 1.87 -17.33 -14.18
N GLY A 123 2.26 -16.10 -14.53
CA GLY A 123 1.56 -14.87 -14.16
C GLY A 123 0.45 -14.47 -15.13
N SER A 124 0.32 -15.16 -16.27
CA SER A 124 -0.58 -14.79 -17.37
C SER A 124 -1.96 -15.44 -17.27
N ASP A 125 -2.10 -16.53 -16.49
CA ASP A 125 -3.32 -17.34 -16.42
C ASP A 125 -4.11 -17.07 -15.12
N THR A 126 -4.54 -15.83 -14.89
CA THR A 126 -5.73 -15.56 -14.06
C THR A 126 -6.39 -14.27 -14.52
N VAL A 127 -7.34 -14.42 -15.45
CA VAL A 127 -8.40 -13.46 -15.77
C VAL A 127 -9.34 -13.29 -14.58
#